data_AF-A0A2N7M7I7-F1
#
_entry.id   AF-A0A2N7M7I7-F1
#
_cell.length_a   1.000
_cell.length_b   1.000
_cell.length_c   1.000
_cell.angle_alpha   90.00
_cell.angle_beta   90.00
_cell.angle_gamma   90.00
#
_symmetry.space_group_name_H-M   'P 1'
#
loop_
_entity.id
_entity.type
_entity.pdbx_description
1 polymer ?
#
loop_
_entity_poly.entity_id
_entity_poly.type
_entity_poly.pdbx_seq_one_letter_code
_entity_poly.pdbx_strand_id
1 'polypeptide(L)' 'MGGLPIPRPSILDNFRVIGIEGGRKVYKDDSEKRYYTWDSLHGELEVFNKNGRHLGVACPTSGLMIKPAVKGRRISKQN' A
#
# COMPACT_ATOMS: atom_id res chain seq x y z
N MET A 1 -16.75 14.00 2.10
CA MET A 1 -16.54 12.82 2.96
C MET A 1 -15.05 12.63 3.13
N GLY A 2 -14.55 12.67 4.37
CA GLY A 2 -13.16 12.28 4.66
C GLY A 2 -13.04 10.75 4.56
N GLY A 3 -12.00 10.25 3.91
CA GLY A 3 -11.74 8.81 3.86
C GLY A 3 -11.42 8.21 5.23
N LEU A 4 -11.48 6.89 5.34
CA LEU A 4 -11.13 6.17 6.56
C LEU A 4 -9.68 6.49 6.96
N PRO A 5 -9.42 6.80 8.25
CA PRO A 5 -8.08 7.03 8.73
C PRO A 5 -7.28 5.71 8.76
N ILE A 6 -5.96 5.81 8.63
CA ILE A 6 -5.06 4.66 8.83
C ILE A 6 -5.18 4.24 10.31
N PRO A 7 -5.44 2.96 10.61
CA PRO A 7 -5.57 2.50 11.99
C PRO A 7 -4.24 2.63 12.74
N ARG A 8 -4.32 2.71 14.07
CA ARG A 8 -3.15 2.65 14.95
C ARG A 8 -3.34 1.51 15.95
N PRO A 9 -2.44 0.52 16.01
CA PRO A 9 -1.22 0.39 15.20
C PRO A 9 -1.50 0.01 13.73
N SER A 10 -0.56 0.32 12.84
CA SER A 10 -0.52 -0.19 11.47
C SER A 10 0.88 -0.68 11.09
N ILE A 11 0.98 -1.66 10.19
CA ILE A 11 2.26 -2.07 9.61
C ILE A 11 3.00 -0.90 8.95
N LEU A 12 2.26 0.11 8.47
CA LEU A 12 2.82 1.30 7.85
C LEU A 12 3.65 2.15 8.82
N ASP A 13 3.46 2.00 10.13
CA ASP A 13 4.22 2.73 11.15
C ASP A 13 5.73 2.40 11.07
N ASN A 14 6.07 1.22 10.52
CA ASN A 14 7.45 0.78 10.31
C ASN A 14 7.98 1.06 8.89
N PHE A 15 7.14 1.55 7.99
CA PHE A 15 7.51 1.72 6.58
C PHE A 15 7.90 3.16 6.28
N ARG A 16 8.86 3.33 5.36
CA ARG A 16 9.30 4.65 4.93
C ARG A 16 8.40 5.19 3.84
N VAL A 17 7.95 6.44 3.97
CA VAL A 17 7.31 7.15 2.85
C VAL A 17 8.37 7.53 1.82
N ILE A 18 8.18 7.10 0.58
CA ILE A 18 9.12 7.35 -0.52
C ILE A 18 8.58 8.29 -1.60
N GLY A 19 7.27 8.54 -1.60
CA GLY A 19 6.65 9.35 -2.62
C GLY A 19 5.16 9.58 -2.38
N ILE A 20 4.56 10.31 -3.30
CA ILE A 20 3.12 10.55 -3.36
C ILE A 20 2.67 10.26 -4.79
N GLU A 21 1.64 9.43 -4.94
CA GLU A 21 1.05 9.08 -6.23
C GLU A 21 -0.47 9.23 -6.18
N GLY A 22 -1.04 10.00 -7.10
CA GLY A 22 -2.49 10.24 -7.14
C GLY A 22 -3.05 10.77 -5.81
N GLY A 23 -2.28 11.59 -5.10
CA GLY A 23 -2.62 12.14 -3.78
C GLY A 23 -2.45 11.16 -2.60
N ARG A 24 -1.97 9.94 -2.84
CA ARG A 24 -1.74 8.92 -1.81
C ARG A 24 -0.25 8.78 -1.52
N LYS A 25 0.11 8.72 -0.24
CA LYS A 25 1.48 8.38 0.15
C LYS A 25 1.82 6.96 -0.31
N VAL A 26 3.03 6.79 -0.83
CA VAL A 26 3.61 5.50 -1.15
C VAL A 26 4.61 5.14 -0.07
N TYR A 27 4.36 4.03 0.60
CA TYR A 27 5.18 3.48 1.66
C TYR A 27 6.03 2.35 1.10
N LYS A 28 7.27 2.25 1.54
CA LYS A 28 8.20 1.19 1.17
C LYS A 28 8.53 0.35 2.39
N ASP A 29 8.36 -0.95 2.22
CA ASP A 29 8.98 -1.94 3.08
C ASP A 29 10.36 -2.29 2.50
N ASP A 30 11.41 -1.90 3.21
CA ASP A 30 12.79 -2.19 2.81
C ASP A 30 13.17 -3.66 2.99
N SER A 31 12.47 -4.41 3.86
CA SER A 31 12.68 -5.84 4.09
C SER A 31 12.15 -6.67 2.91
N GLU A 32 10.87 -6.51 2.59
CA GLU A 32 10.23 -7.31 1.53
C GLU A 32 10.39 -6.70 0.12
N LYS A 33 10.94 -5.48 0.01
CA LYS A 33 11.07 -4.71 -1.24
C LYS A 33 9.71 -4.51 -1.93
N ARG A 34 8.70 -4.21 -1.13
CA ARG A 34 7.31 -3.96 -1.54
C ARG A 34 6.92 -2.51 -1.32
N TYR A 35 5.93 -2.07 -2.08
CA TYR A 35 5.34 -0.76 -1.96
C TYR A 35 3.88 -0.87 -1.56
N TYR A 36 3.40 0.08 -0.76
CA TYR A 36 2.06 0.10 -0.21
C TYR A 36 1.44 1.47 -0.42
N THR A 37 0.15 1.51 -0.72
CA THR A 37 -0.64 2.75 -0.71
C THR A 37 -1.91 2.55 0.11
N TRP A 38 -2.32 3.59 0.84
CA TRP A 38 -3.55 3.56 1.62
C TRP A 38 -4.77 3.78 0.73
N ASP A 39 -5.68 2.80 0.71
CA ASP A 39 -7.02 2.99 0.18
C ASP A 39 -7.98 3.39 1.31
N SER A 40 -8.17 4.71 1.44
CA SER A 40 -9.05 5.28 2.44
C SER A 40 -10.55 5.03 2.17
N LEU A 41 -10.93 4.52 0.99
CA LEU A 41 -12.34 4.19 0.73
C LEU A 41 -12.73 2.88 1.39
N HIS A 42 -11.81 1.91 1.42
CA HIS A 42 -12.05 0.56 1.94
C HIS A 42 -11.31 0.26 3.24
N GLY A 43 -10.37 1.12 3.64
CA GLY A 43 -9.60 0.94 4.87
C GLY A 43 -8.52 -0.15 4.72
N GLU A 44 -7.91 -0.25 3.54
CA GLU A 44 -7.01 -1.36 3.18
C GLU A 44 -5.73 -0.89 2.48
N LEU A 45 -4.73 -1.77 2.38
CA LEU A 45 -3.46 -1.47 1.74
C LEU A 45 -3.37 -2.16 0.38
N GLU A 46 -3.25 -1.36 -0.67
CA GLU A 46 -2.89 -1.87 -1.99
C GLU A 46 -1.37 -2.13 -2.01
N VAL A 47 -0.95 -3.34 -2.41
CA VAL A 47 0.44 -3.80 -2.36
C VAL A 47 1.01 -3.93 -3.76
N PHE A 48 2.24 -3.47 -3.97
CA PHE A 48 2.91 -3.49 -5.26
C PHE A 48 4.34 -4.01 -5.15
N ASN A 49 4.84 -4.61 -6.23
CA ASN A 49 6.25 -5.01 -6.32
C ASN A 49 7.15 -3.85 -6.77
N LYS A 50 8.47 -4.10 -6.80
CA LYS A 50 9.48 -3.13 -7.26
C LYS A 50 9.25 -2.54 -8.67
N ASN A 51 8.49 -3.22 -9.53
CA ASN A 51 8.16 -2.80 -10.89
C ASN A 51 6.80 -2.09 -10.97
N GLY A 52 6.20 -1.77 -9.82
CA GLY A 52 4.89 -1.15 -9.69
C GLY A 52 3.71 -2.05 -10.06
N ARG A 53 3.88 -3.38 -10.14
CA ARG A 53 2.75 -4.29 -10.41
C ARG A 53 2.00 -4.59 -9.13
N HIS A 54 0.68 -4.52 -9.19
CA HIS A 54 -0.19 -4.86 -8.07
C HIS A 54 -0.06 -6.34 -7.70
N LEU A 55 0.12 -6.61 -6.41
CA LEU A 55 0.25 -7.94 -5.81
C LEU A 55 -1.01 -8.37 -5.05
N GLY A 56 -1.93 -7.42 -4.81
CA GLY A 56 -3.16 -7.65 -4.06
C GLY A 56 -3.29 -6.66 -2.93
N VAL A 57 -4.24 -6.94 -2.03
CA VAL A 57 -4.57 -6.05 -0.92
C VAL A 57 -4.20 -6.71 0.40
N ALA A 58 -3.60 -5.95 1.31
CA ALA A 58 -3.24 -6.38 2.65
C ALA A 58 -4.05 -5.65 3.74
N CYS A 59 -4.25 -6.34 4.87
CA CYS A 59 -4.81 -5.76 6.08
C CYS A 59 -3.79 -4.77 6.69
N PRO A 60 -4.20 -3.52 7.02
CA PRO A 60 -3.28 -2.50 7.53
C PRO A 60 -2.71 -2.82 8.91
N THR A 61 -3.38 -3.66 9.70
CA THR A 61 -2.97 -4.02 11.06
C THR A 61 -2.09 -5.27 11.10
N SER A 62 -2.43 -6.30 10.32
CA SER A 62 -1.72 -7.59 10.34
C SER A 62 -0.72 -7.78 9.20
N GLY A 63 -0.83 -7.02 8.11
CA GLY A 63 -0.04 -7.23 6.88
C GLY A 63 -0.42 -8.45 6.07
N LEU A 64 -1.41 -9.24 6.51
CA LEU A 64 -1.88 -10.41 5.77
C LEU A 64 -2.61 -10.00 4.49
N MET A 65 -2.36 -10.72 3.40
CA MET A 65 -3.07 -10.53 2.14
C MET A 65 -4.53 -10.96 2.28
N ILE A 66 -5.45 -10.05 1.99
CA ILE A 66 -6.91 -10.25 2.10
C ILE A 66 -7.60 -10.31 0.73
N LYS A 67 -6.99 -9.77 -0.33
CA LYS A 67 -7.51 -9.87 -1.71
C LYS A 67 -6.38 -10.19 -2.70
N PRO A 68 -6.68 -10.94 -3.78
CA PRO A 68 -5.69 -11.28 -4.79
C PRO A 68 -5.27 -10.09 -5.64
N ALA A 69 -4.18 -10.26 -6.39
CA ALA A 69 -3.72 -9.29 -7.38
C ALA A 69 -4.78 -9.03 -8.47
N VAL A 70 -4.99 -7.76 -8.77
CA VAL A 70 -5.81 -7.31 -9.91
C VAL A 70 -4.90 -7.10 -11.13
N LYS A 71 -5.11 -7.91 -12.17
CA LYS A 71 -4.32 -7.83 -13.42
C LYS A 71 -4.46 -6.44 -14.04
N GLY A 72 -3.32 -5.86 -14.44
CA GLY A 72 -3.28 -4.54 -15.08
C GLY A 72 -3.24 -3.35 -14.11
N ARG A 73 -3.56 -3.54 -12.81
CA ARG A 73 -3.39 -2.48 -11.81
C ARG A 73 -1.91 -2.24 -11.52
N ARG A 74 -1.51 -0.97 -11.51
CA ARG A 74 -0.12 -0.56 -11.32
C ARG A 74 -0.03 0.73 -10.53
N ILE A 75 1.12 0.92 -9.89
CA ILE A 75 1.62 2.24 -9.51
C ILE A 75 2.77 2.63 -10.45
N SER A 76 3.03 3.93 -10.55
CA SER A 76 4.25 4.41 -11.21
C SER A 76 5.46 3.79 -10.54
N LYS A 77 6.48 3.50 -11.35
CA LYS A 77 7.73 2.98 -10.83
C LYS A 77 8.30 4.02 -9.87
N GLN A 78 8.42 3.63 -8.61
CA GLN A 78 9.09 4.45 -7.61
C GLN A 78 10.60 4.26 -7.81
N ASN A 79 11.30 5.36 -8.14
CA ASN A 79 12.76 5.40 -8.33
C ASN A 79 13.47 5.64 -7.00
#